data_AF-A0A453G2X2-F1
#
_entry.id   AF-A0A453G2X2-F1
#
_cell.length_a   1.000
_cell.length_b   1.000
_cell.length_c   1.000
_cell.angle_alpha   90.00
_cell.angle_beta   90.00
_cell.angle_gamma   90.00
#
_symmetry.space_group_name_H-M   'P 1'
#
loop_
_entity.id
_entity.type
_entity.pdbx_description
1 polymer ?
#
loop_
_entity_poly.entity_id
_entity_poly.type
_entity_poly.pdbx_seq_one_letter_code
_entity_poly.pdbx_strand_id
1 'polypeptide(L)'
;MDQSTALLVYSISKTLSLEAPEDLTRNLIPAYDIDEHSRSERLPIVLEAYAKQYRKDFTLFLELRAKELVSGGRMIVSLVGRCSDAIATKFSYILEIVAQILCVMVSEGVIDKEKFDSFYGLLYEPSSEELREIIQEEGSFSIREMRAHDLELI
;
A
#
# COMPACT_ATOMS: atom_id res chain seq x y z
N MET A 1 0.75 26.33 20.49
CA MET A 1 1.10 24.91 20.50
C MET A 1 1.82 24.67 19.19
N ASP A 2 3.14 24.54 19.25
CA ASP A 2 3.98 24.52 18.05
C ASP A 2 3.92 23.11 17.44
N GLN A 3 3.16 22.94 16.36
CA GLN A 3 2.90 21.64 15.76
C GLN A 3 4.17 21.10 15.09
N SER A 4 4.47 19.83 15.34
CA SER A 4 5.52 19.11 14.62
C SER A 4 5.22 19.13 13.12
N THR A 5 6.22 19.45 12.32
CA THR A 5 6.05 19.73 10.88
C THR A 5 6.61 18.57 10.06
N ALA A 6 5.79 17.86 9.31
CA ALA A 6 6.26 16.83 8.38
C ALA A 6 6.64 17.46 7.02
N LEU A 7 7.83 17.11 6.52
CA LEU A 7 8.33 17.47 5.19
C LEU A 7 8.44 16.17 4.38
N LEU A 8 7.50 15.84 3.49
CA LEU A 8 7.55 14.58 2.74
C LEU A 8 8.48 14.74 1.52
N VAL A 9 9.60 14.00 1.48
CA VAL A 9 10.56 14.02 0.35
C VAL A 9 10.85 12.59 -0.09
N TYR A 10 10.74 12.33 -1.39
CA TYR A 10 10.81 11.03 -2.06
C TYR A 10 12.25 10.58 -2.34
N SER A 11 12.65 9.42 -1.80
CA SER A 11 13.55 8.41 -2.38
C SER A 11 13.48 7.09 -1.58
N ILE A 12 13.05 6.02 -2.26
CA ILE A 12 13.04 4.59 -1.90
C ILE A 12 13.41 4.20 -0.44
N SER A 13 12.39 4.01 0.41
CA SER A 13 12.36 2.85 1.33
C SER A 13 10.95 2.55 1.85
N LYS A 14 10.47 1.33 1.57
CA LYS A 14 9.30 0.61 2.13
C LYS A 14 7.92 1.30 2.08
N THR A 15 7.22 1.09 0.98
CA THR A 15 5.75 1.11 0.92
C THR A 15 5.18 -0.27 1.28
N LEU A 16 5.50 -0.78 2.47
CA LEU A 16 4.92 -2.05 2.90
C LEU A 16 3.71 -1.78 3.78
N SER A 17 2.57 -2.35 3.39
CA SER A 17 1.59 -2.80 4.37
C SER A 17 2.34 -3.78 5.28
N LEU A 18 2.36 -3.52 6.58
CA LEU A 18 3.11 -4.34 7.54
C LEU A 18 2.52 -5.75 7.59
N GLU A 19 1.22 -5.86 7.30
CA GLU A 19 0.47 -7.10 7.32
C GLU A 19 -0.40 -7.25 6.07
N ALA A 20 -0.75 -8.49 5.73
CA ALA A 20 -1.75 -8.79 4.72
C ALA A 20 -3.12 -8.26 5.18
N PRO A 21 -4.01 -7.85 4.26
CA PRO A 21 -5.31 -7.31 4.65
C PRO A 21 -6.09 -8.28 5.54
N GLU A 22 -6.41 -7.86 6.76
CA GLU A 22 -7.15 -8.66 7.73
C GLU A 22 -8.50 -9.13 7.17
N ASP A 23 -9.18 -8.26 6.42
CA ASP A 23 -10.48 -8.56 5.82
C ASP A 23 -10.38 -9.70 4.78
N LEU A 24 -9.28 -9.78 4.02
CA LEU A 24 -9.11 -10.86 3.04
C LEU A 24 -8.68 -12.15 3.72
N THR A 25 -7.68 -12.08 4.59
CA THR A 25 -7.14 -13.26 5.31
C THR A 25 -8.19 -13.91 6.19
N ARG A 26 -8.97 -13.13 6.94
CA ARG A 26 -10.02 -13.64 7.84
C ARG A 26 -11.17 -14.31 7.09
N ASN A 27 -11.54 -13.76 5.94
CA ASN A 27 -12.65 -14.29 5.13
C ASN A 27 -12.18 -15.32 4.09
N LEU A 28 -10.88 -15.66 4.08
CA LEU A 28 -10.26 -16.57 3.10
C LEU A 28 -10.55 -16.16 1.66
N ILE A 29 -10.56 -14.86 1.40
CA ILE A 29 -10.73 -14.30 0.06
C ILE A 29 -9.34 -14.22 -0.56
N PRO A 30 -9.04 -14.93 -1.65
CA PRO A 30 -7.76 -14.82 -2.32
C PRO A 30 -7.56 -13.39 -2.85
N ALA A 31 -6.32 -12.90 -2.91
CA ALA A 31 -6.04 -11.63 -3.61
C ALA A 31 -5.97 -11.81 -5.13
N TYR A 32 -5.66 -13.03 -5.58
CA TYR A 32 -5.42 -13.38 -6.98
C TYR A 32 -6.33 -14.50 -7.44
N ASP A 33 -6.50 -14.66 -8.75
CA ASP A 33 -7.16 -15.81 -9.36
C ASP A 33 -6.45 -16.22 -10.65
N ILE A 34 -6.58 -17.50 -10.98
CA ILE A 34 -6.23 -18.06 -12.28
C ILE A 34 -7.31 -17.67 -13.30
N ASP A 35 -8.58 -17.65 -12.89
CA ASP A 35 -9.69 -17.23 -13.75
C ASP A 35 -9.79 -15.70 -13.84
N GLU A 36 -9.69 -15.18 -15.05
CA GLU A 36 -9.67 -13.73 -15.30
C GLU A 36 -11.00 -13.06 -14.90
N HIS A 37 -12.12 -13.74 -15.11
CA HIS A 37 -13.44 -13.20 -14.76
C HIS A 37 -13.58 -13.06 -13.24
N SER A 38 -13.25 -14.12 -12.49
CA SER A 38 -13.25 -14.15 -11.03
C SER A 38 -12.30 -13.11 -10.43
N ARG A 39 -11.13 -12.89 -11.06
CA ARG A 39 -10.19 -11.83 -10.68
C ARG A 39 -10.79 -10.43 -10.86
N SER A 40 -11.46 -10.19 -11.98
CA SER A 40 -12.10 -8.90 -12.28
C SER A 40 -13.25 -8.59 -11.31
N GLU A 41 -14.10 -9.57 -11.01
CA GLU A 41 -15.20 -9.42 -10.06
C GLU A 41 -14.73 -9.12 -8.63
N ARG A 42 -13.61 -9.75 -8.21
CA ARG A 42 -13.06 -9.56 -6.85
C ARG A 42 -12.19 -8.31 -6.71
N LEU A 43 -11.72 -7.73 -7.81
CA LEU A 43 -10.79 -6.60 -7.80
C LEU A 43 -11.22 -5.44 -6.88
N PRO A 44 -12.49 -4.96 -6.89
CA PRO A 44 -12.90 -3.87 -6.00
C PRO A 44 -12.76 -4.22 -4.52
N ILE A 45 -13.17 -5.43 -4.12
CA ILE A 45 -13.10 -5.91 -2.73
C ILE A 45 -11.64 -6.02 -2.28
N VAL A 46 -10.77 -6.54 -3.15
CA VAL A 46 -9.33 -6.67 -2.87
C VAL A 46 -8.71 -5.28 -2.69
N LEU A 47 -8.96 -4.35 -3.61
CA LEU A 47 -8.42 -2.98 -3.54
C LEU A 47 -8.88 -2.24 -2.28
N GLU A 48 -10.16 -2.36 -1.91
CA GLU A 48 -10.72 -1.77 -0.68
C GLU A 48 -10.04 -2.33 0.57
N ALA A 49 -9.85 -3.65 0.64
CA ALA A 49 -9.20 -4.29 1.78
C ALA A 49 -7.75 -3.84 1.95
N TYR A 50 -6.99 -3.72 0.86
CA TYR A 50 -5.63 -3.18 0.91
C TYR A 50 -5.59 -1.71 1.33
N ALA A 51 -6.50 -0.88 0.80
CA ALA A 51 -6.60 0.52 1.21
C ALA A 51 -6.89 0.67 2.71
N LYS A 52 -7.82 -0.13 3.22
CA LYS A 52 -8.18 -0.16 4.64
C LYS A 52 -7.00 -0.58 5.53
N GLN A 53 -6.28 -1.64 5.14
CA GLN A 53 -5.11 -2.09 5.88
C GLN A 53 -4.00 -1.04 5.86
N TYR A 54 -3.72 -0.44 4.69
CA TYR A 54 -2.73 0.62 4.56
C TYR A 54 -3.07 1.82 5.45
N ARG A 55 -4.33 2.27 5.45
CA ARG A 55 -4.78 3.35 6.34
C ARG A 55 -4.51 3.03 7.80
N LYS A 56 -4.87 1.82 8.26
CA LYS A 56 -4.61 1.37 9.63
C LYS A 56 -3.11 1.40 9.97
N ASP A 57 -2.28 0.82 9.11
CA ASP A 57 -0.83 0.71 9.32
C ASP A 57 -0.14 2.08 9.30
N PHE A 58 -0.54 2.96 8.38
CA PHE A 58 0.04 4.29 8.25
C PHE A 58 -0.38 5.21 9.39
N THR A 59 -1.64 5.15 9.84
CA THR A 59 -2.08 5.86 11.07
C THR A 59 -1.26 5.42 12.27
N LEU A 60 -1.08 4.10 12.48
CA LEU A 60 -0.27 3.59 13.58
C LEU A 60 1.20 4.06 13.47
N PHE A 61 1.75 4.09 12.26
CA PHE A 61 3.09 4.65 12.03
C PHE A 61 3.18 6.12 12.50
N LEU A 62 2.21 6.96 12.14
CA LEU A 62 2.17 8.36 12.55
C LEU A 62 2.06 8.48 14.08
N GLU A 63 1.13 7.76 14.71
CA GLU A 63 0.96 7.77 16.18
C GLU A 63 2.24 7.38 16.93
N LEU A 64 2.97 6.37 16.43
CA LEU A 64 4.25 5.96 17.01
C LEU A 64 5.32 7.03 16.84
N ARG A 65 5.41 7.64 15.65
CA ARG A 65 6.37 8.72 15.38
C ARG A 65 6.07 9.97 16.21
N ALA A 66 4.80 10.29 16.46
CA ALA A 66 4.41 11.42 17.29
C ALA A 66 4.92 11.30 18.72
N LYS A 67 4.97 10.08 19.27
CA LYS A 67 5.49 9.81 20.64
C LYS A 67 7.01 9.89 20.73
N GLU A 68 7.71 9.63 19.63
CA GLU A 68 9.17 9.62 19.58
C GLU A 68 9.77 10.98 19.20
N LEU A 69 9.05 11.79 18.43
CA LEU A 69 9.52 13.11 18.02
C LEU A 69 9.43 14.12 19.17
N VAL A 70 10.49 14.90 19.33
CA VAL A 70 10.49 16.08 20.20
C VAL A 70 9.56 17.17 19.67
N SER A 71 9.07 18.04 20.55
CA SER A 71 8.24 19.20 20.18
C SER A 71 8.95 20.08 19.14
N GLY A 72 8.25 20.44 18.06
CA GLY A 72 8.82 21.19 16.93
C GLY A 72 9.74 20.36 16.02
N GLY A 73 9.86 19.05 16.30
CA GLY A 73 10.56 18.10 15.45
C GLY A 73 9.93 18.01 14.06
N ARG A 74 10.74 17.57 13.11
CA ARG A 74 10.30 17.38 11.72
C ARG A 74 10.57 15.95 11.27
N MET A 75 9.61 15.39 10.56
CA MET A 75 9.72 14.07 9.97
C MET A 75 9.75 14.18 8.46
N ILE A 76 10.65 13.44 7.82
CA ILE A 76 10.67 13.26 6.38
C ILE A 76 10.33 11.81 6.08
N VAL A 77 9.27 11.60 5.30
CA VAL A 77 8.86 10.27 4.85
C VAL A 77 8.92 10.25 3.32
N SER A 78 9.36 9.12 2.78
CA SER A 78 9.42 8.82 1.36
C SER A 78 8.61 7.56 1.10
N LEU A 79 7.67 7.60 0.15
CA LEU A 79 6.80 6.47 -0.18
C LEU A 79 6.69 6.30 -1.69
N VAL A 80 6.56 5.07 -2.16
CA VAL A 80 5.97 4.76 -3.48
C VAL A 80 4.47 4.95 -3.36
N GLY A 81 3.87 5.68 -4.28
CA GLY A 81 2.43 5.91 -4.36
C GLY A 81 2.03 6.22 -5.79
N ARG A 82 0.76 6.60 -6.00
CA ARG A 82 0.20 6.91 -7.31
C ARG A 82 -0.11 8.39 -7.48
N CYS A 83 0.24 8.95 -8.66
CA CYS A 83 0.00 10.35 -9.02
C CYS A 83 -1.47 10.66 -9.36
N SER A 84 -2.28 9.67 -9.72
CA SER A 84 -3.70 9.85 -10.07
C SER A 84 -4.54 8.65 -9.61
N ASP A 85 -5.86 8.77 -9.75
CA ASP A 85 -6.83 7.66 -9.58
C ASP A 85 -6.65 6.52 -10.60
N ALA A 86 -5.62 6.58 -11.45
CA ALA A 86 -5.28 5.48 -12.32
C ALA A 86 -5.08 4.21 -11.50
N ILE A 87 -5.76 3.15 -11.94
CA ILE A 87 -5.79 1.84 -11.29
C ILE A 87 -4.43 1.13 -11.40
N ALA A 88 -3.56 1.56 -12.33
CA ALA A 88 -2.30 0.89 -12.62
C ALA A 88 -1.11 1.86 -12.55
N THR A 89 -0.09 1.46 -11.79
CA THR A 89 1.22 2.09 -11.70
C THR A 89 2.29 1.12 -12.17
N LYS A 90 3.52 1.59 -12.43
CA LYS A 90 4.63 0.69 -12.82
C LYS A 90 4.89 -0.43 -11.80
N PHE A 91 4.61 -0.20 -10.52
CA PHE A 91 4.77 -1.19 -9.46
C PHE A 91 3.60 -2.19 -9.40
N SER A 92 2.37 -1.76 -9.74
CA SER A 92 1.24 -2.69 -9.91
C SER A 92 1.53 -3.74 -11.00
N TYR A 93 2.26 -3.38 -12.06
CA TYR A 93 2.69 -4.34 -13.08
C TYR A 93 3.63 -5.44 -12.55
N ILE A 94 4.53 -5.12 -11.60
CA ILE A 94 5.45 -6.12 -11.03
C ILE A 94 4.64 -7.17 -10.24
N LEU A 95 3.70 -6.74 -9.41
CA LEU A 95 2.82 -7.65 -8.67
C LEU A 95 1.97 -8.49 -9.62
N GLU A 96 1.47 -7.89 -10.69
CA GLU A 96 0.69 -8.61 -11.70
C GLU A 96 1.52 -9.70 -12.39
N ILE A 97 2.76 -9.40 -12.78
CA ILE A 97 3.68 -10.38 -13.36
C ILE A 97 3.97 -11.51 -12.37
N VAL A 98 4.24 -11.18 -11.11
CA VAL A 98 4.47 -12.20 -10.06
C VAL A 98 3.23 -13.09 -9.91
N ALA A 99 2.03 -12.49 -9.85
CA ALA A 99 0.78 -13.24 -9.77
C ALA A 99 0.57 -14.17 -10.97
N GLN A 100 0.85 -13.70 -12.19
CA GLN A 100 0.76 -14.51 -13.41
C GLN A 100 1.76 -15.69 -13.40
N ILE A 101 3.01 -15.46 -13.00
CA ILE A 101 4.01 -16.52 -12.85
C ILE A 101 3.51 -17.57 -11.86
N LEU A 102 2.99 -17.13 -10.71
CA LEU A 102 2.43 -18.04 -9.70
C LEU A 102 1.22 -18.83 -10.25
N CYS A 103 0.33 -18.20 -11.03
CA CYS A 103 -0.77 -18.91 -11.71
C CYS A 103 -0.26 -20.03 -12.63
N VAL A 104 0.79 -19.77 -13.41
CA VAL A 104 1.42 -20.79 -14.27
C VAL A 104 2.00 -21.92 -13.42
N MET A 105 2.73 -21.59 -12.35
CA MET A 105 3.29 -22.60 -11.44
C MET A 105 2.22 -23.47 -10.77
N VAL A 106 1.04 -22.93 -10.45
CA VAL A 106 -0.11 -23.73 -9.98
C VAL A 106 -0.60 -24.66 -11.07
N SER A 107 -0.73 -24.15 -12.30
CA SER A 107 -1.24 -24.90 -13.45
C SER A 107 -0.32 -26.07 -13.83
N GLU A 108 0.99 -25.89 -13.63
CA GLU A 108 2.02 -26.93 -13.81
C GLU A 108 2.17 -27.86 -12.60
N GLY A 109 1.45 -27.62 -11.49
CA GLY A 109 1.52 -28.43 -10.28
C GLY A 109 2.81 -28.24 -9.46
N VAL A 110 3.56 -27.16 -9.71
CA VAL A 110 4.79 -26.80 -8.98
C VAL A 110 4.47 -26.25 -7.59
N ILE A 111 3.32 -25.58 -7.45
CA ILE A 111 2.80 -25.10 -6.16
C ILE A 111 1.33 -25.48 -6.00
N ASP A 112 0.92 -25.75 -4.76
CA ASP A 112 -0.47 -26.05 -4.44
C ASP A 112 -1.37 -24.83 -4.62
N LYS A 113 -2.59 -25.05 -5.11
CA LYS A 113 -3.61 -24.00 -5.25
C LYS A 113 -3.92 -23.31 -3.92
N GLU A 114 -3.97 -24.06 -2.81
CA GLU A 114 -4.18 -23.51 -1.46
C GLU A 114 -3.07 -22.53 -1.05
N LYS A 115 -1.82 -22.83 -1.41
CA LYS A 115 -0.67 -21.95 -1.13
C LYS A 115 -0.71 -20.68 -1.98
N PHE A 116 -1.21 -20.78 -3.21
CA PHE A 116 -1.43 -19.62 -4.06
C PHE A 116 -2.59 -18.75 -3.56
N ASP A 117 -3.70 -19.37 -3.13
CA ASP A 117 -4.87 -18.66 -2.64
C ASP A 117 -4.61 -17.91 -1.32
N SER A 118 -3.64 -18.37 -0.53
CA SER A 118 -3.17 -17.70 0.69
C SER A 118 -2.04 -16.67 0.44
N PHE A 119 -1.67 -16.40 -0.82
CA PHE A 119 -0.68 -15.39 -1.15
C PHE A 119 -1.31 -13.99 -1.25
N TYR A 120 -0.83 -13.07 -0.40
CA TYR A 120 -1.23 -11.67 -0.36
C TYR A 120 0.01 -10.79 -0.60
N GLY A 121 0.09 -10.12 -1.75
CA GLY A 121 1.19 -9.20 -2.03
C GLY A 121 1.14 -7.98 -1.11
N LEU A 122 2.19 -7.71 -0.34
CA LEU A 122 2.21 -6.68 0.72
C LEU A 122 2.40 -5.23 0.23
N LEU A 123 2.02 -4.94 -1.01
CA LEU A 123 2.28 -3.64 -1.63
C LEU A 123 0.96 -2.96 -1.99
N TYR A 124 0.74 -1.80 -1.37
CA TYR A 124 -0.35 -0.88 -1.68
C TYR A 124 0.24 0.48 -2.01
N GLU A 125 -0.29 1.15 -3.03
CA GLU A 125 0.22 2.44 -3.49
C GLU A 125 -0.81 3.53 -3.20
N PRO A 126 -0.64 4.29 -2.10
CA PRO A 126 -1.60 5.31 -1.74
C PRO A 126 -1.53 6.48 -2.73
N SER A 127 -2.66 7.17 -2.90
CA SER A 127 -2.67 8.45 -3.61
C SER A 127 -2.16 9.58 -2.70
N SER A 128 -1.75 10.69 -3.30
CA SER A 128 -1.38 11.87 -2.50
C SER A 128 -2.56 12.43 -1.70
N GLU A 129 -3.80 12.26 -2.19
CA GLU A 129 -5.02 12.64 -1.49
C GLU A 129 -5.26 11.75 -0.27
N GLU A 130 -5.18 10.44 -0.44
CA GLU A 130 -5.34 9.47 0.64
C GLU A 130 -4.30 9.71 1.76
N LEU A 131 -3.05 9.97 1.42
CA LEU A 131 -2.03 10.33 2.41
C LEU A 131 -2.39 11.61 3.19
N ARG A 132 -2.93 12.63 2.50
CA ARG A 132 -3.34 13.88 3.15
C ARG A 132 -4.49 13.65 4.11
N GLU A 133 -5.49 12.87 3.71
CA GLU A 133 -6.62 12.50 4.56
C GLU A 133 -6.13 11.81 5.82
N ILE A 134 -5.30 10.76 5.69
CA ILE A 134 -4.81 9.99 6.84
C ILE A 134 -4.03 10.88 7.82
N ILE A 135 -3.13 11.73 7.31
CA ILE A 135 -2.33 12.64 8.14
C ILE A 135 -3.23 13.67 8.86
N GLN A 136 -4.23 14.20 8.16
CA GLN A 136 -5.17 15.17 8.72
C GLN A 136 -6.08 14.54 9.78
N GLU A 137 -6.55 13.32 9.55
CA GLU A 137 -7.38 12.56 10.48
C GLU A 137 -6.61 12.16 11.74
N GLU A 138 -5.35 11.73 11.62
CA GLU A 138 -4.50 11.38 12.77
C GLU A 138 -4.13 12.62 13.61
N GLY A 139 -3.74 13.72 12.96
CA GLY A 139 -3.68 15.06 13.57
C GLY A 139 -2.42 15.40 14.38
N SER A 140 -1.44 14.50 14.52
CA SER A 140 -0.18 14.80 15.24
C SER A 140 0.81 15.62 14.40
N PHE A 141 0.64 15.64 13.08
CA PHE A 141 1.54 16.31 12.14
C PHE A 141 0.82 17.32 11.25
N SER A 142 1.49 18.43 10.96
CA SER A 142 1.09 19.31 9.87
C SER A 142 1.93 19.04 8.62
N ILE A 143 1.29 19.04 7.45
CA ILE A 143 1.97 18.88 6.15
C ILE A 143 2.52 20.24 5.74
N ARG A 144 3.85 20.40 5.76
CA ARG A 144 4.48 21.61 5.21
C ARG A 144 4.64 21.54 3.70
N GLU A 145 5.01 20.37 3.21
CA GLU A 145 5.25 20.14 1.79
C GLU A 145 5.06 18.66 1.47
N MET A 146 4.39 18.43 0.34
CA MET A 146 4.20 17.12 -0.26
C MET A 146 4.31 17.33 -1.77
N ARG A 147 5.30 16.68 -2.37
CA ARG A 147 5.50 16.65 -3.82
C ARG A 147 5.00 15.32 -4.37
N ALA A 148 5.01 15.13 -5.67
CA ALA A 148 4.93 13.82 -6.30
C ALA A 148 5.86 13.89 -7.50
N HIS A 149 6.63 12.82 -7.74
CA HIS A 149 7.61 12.77 -8.81
C HIS A 149 7.43 11.47 -9.56
N ASP A 150 7.28 11.55 -10.88
CA ASP A 150 7.26 10.37 -11.72
C ASP A 150 8.67 9.77 -11.75
N LEU A 151 8.75 8.45 -11.52
CA LEU A 151 9.99 7.72 -11.78
C LEU A 151 10.14 7.56 -13.29
N GLU A 152 10.89 8.47 -13.91
CA GLU A 152 11.56 8.23 -15.18
C GLU A 152 12.68 7.22 -14.92
N LEU A 153 12.41 5.94 -15.16
CA LEU A 153 13.46 4.94 -15.24
C LEU A 153 14.22 5.18 -16.54
N ILE A 154 15.50 5.53 -16.42
CA ILE A 154 16.49 5.62 -17.50
C ILE A 154 16.73 4.22 -18.07
#